data_AF-A0A7C1Q5E0-F1
#
_entry.id   AF-A0A7C1Q5E0-F1
#
_cell.length_a   1.000
_cell.length_b   1.000
_cell.length_c   1.000
_cell.angle_alpha   90.00
_cell.angle_beta   90.00
_cell.angle_gamma   90.00
#
_symmetry.space_group_name_H-M   'P 1'
#
loop_
_entity.id
_entity.type
_entity.pdbx_description
1 polymer ?
#
loop_
_entity_poly.entity_id
_entity_poly.type
_entity_poly.pdbx_seq_one_letter_code
_entity_poly.pdbx_strand_id
1 'polypeptide(L)'
;MRIAVLDRDKCQPITCSLECLKFCPGVRMGDETIVIEGRGKPRISEELCTGCGICVHRCPFDAISIINLADELSVDLIHQYGENGFRFYRLPYPQEKSVVGIIGQNGLGKSSILKILSGEMKPNFGGGADHDAVLEHFSGTQFYDYFTQLFDGNLRAVYKPQYVDALPKVVKGSVRSLLEKADESGRLSEVVDELQLGVALDRNVSDISGGEL
;
A
#
# COMPACT_ATOMS: atom_id res chain seq x y z
N MET A 1 -2.81 -22.77 -0.39
CA MET A 1 -2.50 -21.86 0.72
C MET A 1 -3.79 -21.18 1.17
N ARG A 2 -4.01 -21.00 2.48
CA ARG A 2 -5.16 -20.22 2.99
C ARG A 2 -4.71 -18.83 3.37
N ILE A 3 -5.55 -17.86 3.06
CA ILE A 3 -5.32 -16.46 3.36
C ILE A 3 -6.45 -15.97 4.23
N ALA A 4 -6.11 -15.46 5.41
CA ALA A 4 -7.07 -14.81 6.30
C ALA A 4 -6.74 -13.31 6.37
N VAL A 5 -7.68 -12.48 5.92
CA VAL A 5 -7.58 -11.03 5.99
C VAL A 5 -8.64 -10.50 6.96
N LEU A 6 -8.24 -9.61 7.85
CA LEU A 6 -9.07 -8.89 8.79
C LEU A 6 -9.03 -7.40 8.46
N ASP A 7 -10.18 -6.86 8.07
CA ASP A 7 -10.41 -5.42 8.03
C ASP A 7 -10.53 -4.89 9.46
N ARG A 8 -9.44 -4.27 9.93
CA ARG A 8 -9.31 -3.79 11.31
C ARG A 8 -10.24 -2.63 11.63
N ASP A 9 -10.65 -1.86 10.63
CA ASP A 9 -11.53 -0.70 10.78
C ASP A 9 -12.98 -1.15 10.94
N LYS A 10 -13.40 -2.18 10.19
CA LYS A 10 -14.73 -2.78 10.32
C LYS A 10 -14.87 -3.68 11.55
N CYS A 11 -13.80 -4.36 11.96
CA CYS A 11 -13.87 -5.31 13.05
C CYS A 11 -14.21 -4.60 14.38
N GLN A 12 -15.33 -4.93 15.02
CA GLN A 12 -15.69 -4.38 16.35
C GLN A 12 -15.89 -5.52 17.38
N PRO A 13 -14.80 -6.04 17.99
CA PRO A 13 -14.84 -7.22 18.88
C PRO A 13 -15.75 -7.07 20.10
N ILE A 14 -15.80 -5.87 20.67
CA ILE A 14 -16.61 -5.55 21.85
C ILE A 14 -18.11 -5.67 21.53
N THR A 15 -18.52 -5.15 20.38
CA THR A 15 -19.93 -5.13 19.96
C THR A 15 -20.36 -6.45 19.33
N CYS A 16 -19.47 -7.14 18.61
CA CYS A 16 -19.83 -8.41 17.96
C CYS A 16 -19.92 -9.57 18.94
N SER A 17 -19.52 -9.44 20.21
CA SER A 17 -19.47 -10.57 21.15
C SER A 17 -18.59 -11.75 20.68
N LEU A 18 -17.57 -11.48 19.87
CA LEU A 18 -16.57 -12.47 19.42
C LEU A 18 -17.16 -13.68 18.65
N GLU A 19 -18.15 -13.47 17.79
CA GLU A 19 -18.78 -14.55 17.00
C GLU A 19 -17.77 -15.39 16.20
N CYS A 20 -16.71 -14.77 15.67
CA CYS A 20 -15.68 -15.51 14.93
C CYS A 20 -15.00 -16.59 15.79
N LEU A 21 -14.70 -16.32 17.06
CA LEU A 21 -14.15 -17.31 17.99
C LEU A 21 -15.21 -18.36 18.36
N LYS A 22 -16.42 -17.92 18.71
CA LYS A 22 -17.51 -18.81 19.16
C LYS A 22 -17.92 -19.86 18.13
N PHE A 23 -17.88 -19.51 16.85
CA PHE A 23 -18.36 -20.36 15.76
C PHE A 23 -17.23 -21.02 14.95
N CYS A 24 -15.97 -20.67 15.20
CA CYS A 24 -14.84 -21.34 14.55
C CYS A 24 -14.78 -22.81 14.99
N PRO A 25 -14.81 -23.79 14.05
CA PRO A 25 -14.71 -25.20 14.39
C PRO A 25 -13.40 -25.55 15.10
N GLY A 26 -12.26 -24.99 14.65
CA GLY A 26 -10.95 -25.25 15.27
C GLY A 26 -10.91 -24.81 16.73
N VAL A 27 -11.34 -23.57 16.99
CA VAL A 27 -11.44 -23.05 18.37
C VAL A 27 -12.38 -23.89 19.23
N ARG A 28 -13.50 -24.38 18.68
CA ARG A 28 -14.42 -25.28 19.39
C ARG A 28 -13.83 -26.67 19.66
N MET A 29 -12.91 -27.12 18.83
CA MET A 29 -12.14 -28.35 19.01
C MET A 29 -10.97 -28.16 20.00
N GLY A 30 -10.72 -26.92 20.45
CA GLY A 30 -9.71 -26.59 21.45
C GLY A 30 -8.37 -26.14 20.87
N ASP A 31 -8.29 -25.85 19.57
CA ASP A 31 -7.08 -25.28 18.96
C ASP A 31 -7.06 -23.73 18.96
N GLU A 32 -5.92 -23.19 18.56
CA GLU A 32 -5.66 -21.74 18.52
C GLU A 32 -5.89 -21.15 17.10
N THR A 33 -6.85 -21.67 16.34
CA THR A 33 -7.14 -21.17 14.97
C THR A 33 -7.45 -19.67 14.97
N ILE A 34 -8.18 -19.18 15.98
CA ILE A 34 -8.45 -17.75 16.17
C ILE A 34 -8.15 -17.38 17.62
N VAL A 35 -7.18 -16.49 17.82
CA VAL A 35 -6.77 -16.00 19.14
C VAL A 35 -7.07 -14.52 19.28
N ILE A 36 -7.23 -14.05 20.52
CA ILE A 36 -7.37 -12.63 20.83
C ILE A 36 -6.48 -12.29 22.02
N GLU A 37 -5.65 -11.27 21.87
CA GLU A 37 -4.77 -10.78 22.94
C GLU A 37 -5.43 -9.60 23.65
N GLY A 38 -5.85 -9.79 24.91
CA GLY A 38 -6.46 -8.75 25.73
C GLY A 38 -7.72 -8.13 25.11
N ARG A 39 -7.73 -6.79 24.94
CA ARG A 39 -8.81 -6.04 24.25
C ARG A 39 -8.50 -5.78 22.76
N GLY A 40 -7.61 -6.58 22.18
CA GLY A 40 -7.15 -6.43 20.81
C GLY A 40 -8.18 -6.87 19.76
N LYS A 41 -7.70 -6.99 18.52
CA LYS A 41 -8.45 -7.58 17.40
C LYS A 41 -8.12 -9.09 17.31
N PRO A 42 -9.03 -9.93 16.79
CA PRO A 42 -8.73 -11.34 16.59
C PRO A 42 -7.58 -11.52 15.60
N ARG A 43 -6.74 -12.53 15.82
CA ARG A 43 -5.72 -13.02 14.89
C ARG A 43 -6.13 -14.41 14.43
N ILE A 44 -6.05 -14.67 13.13
CA ILE A 44 -6.45 -15.93 12.53
C ILE A 44 -5.19 -16.63 12.00
N SER A 45 -4.91 -17.82 12.54
CA SER A 45 -3.80 -18.64 12.07
C SER A 45 -4.11 -19.23 10.69
N GLU A 46 -3.31 -18.89 9.69
CA GLU A 46 -3.47 -19.39 8.31
C GLU A 46 -3.08 -20.88 8.18
N GLU A 47 -2.30 -21.39 9.12
CA GLU A 47 -1.87 -22.80 9.18
C GLU A 47 -2.96 -23.71 9.74
N LEU A 48 -3.57 -23.31 10.87
CA LEU A 48 -4.62 -24.07 11.54
C LEU A 48 -5.98 -23.91 10.86
N CYS A 49 -6.21 -22.78 10.19
CA CYS A 49 -7.48 -22.50 9.54
C CYS A 49 -7.78 -23.49 8.41
N THR A 50 -8.90 -24.20 8.54
CA THR A 50 -9.38 -25.14 7.52
C THR A 50 -9.97 -24.47 6.28
N GLY A 51 -10.19 -23.15 6.32
CA GLY A 51 -10.78 -22.40 5.21
C GLY A 51 -12.30 -22.55 5.07
N CYS A 52 -13.00 -23.04 6.11
CA CYS A 52 -14.44 -23.34 6.07
C CYS A 52 -15.38 -22.12 5.88
N GLY A 53 -14.89 -20.90 6.07
CA GLY A 53 -15.66 -19.67 5.86
C GLY A 53 -16.72 -19.34 6.92
N ILE A 54 -16.89 -20.15 7.98
CA ILE A 54 -17.93 -19.92 8.99
C ILE A 54 -17.75 -18.56 9.69
N CYS A 55 -16.52 -18.19 10.04
CA CYS A 55 -16.23 -16.91 10.67
C CYS A 55 -16.53 -15.70 9.77
N VAL A 56 -16.43 -15.86 8.44
CA VAL A 56 -16.80 -14.83 7.46
C VAL A 56 -18.30 -14.59 7.52
N HIS A 57 -19.10 -15.66 7.37
CA HIS A 57 -20.56 -15.57 7.38
C HIS A 57 -21.15 -15.15 8.74
N ARG A 58 -20.45 -15.44 9.83
CA ARG A 58 -20.88 -15.07 11.19
C ARG A 58 -20.41 -13.69 11.62
N CYS A 59 -19.52 -13.03 10.87
CA CYS A 59 -19.08 -11.69 11.21
C CYS A 59 -20.20 -10.68 10.88
N PRO A 60 -20.79 -9.99 11.87
CA PRO A 60 -21.87 -9.02 11.61
C PRO A 60 -21.39 -7.73 10.93
N PHE A 61 -20.07 -7.56 10.77
CA PHE A 61 -19.43 -6.36 10.21
C PHE A 61 -18.72 -6.63 8.88
N ASP A 62 -18.82 -7.86 8.33
CA ASP A 62 -18.10 -8.28 7.12
C ASP A 62 -16.60 -7.93 7.15
N ALA A 63 -16.00 -8.11 8.33
CA ALA A 63 -14.62 -7.70 8.61
C ALA A 63 -13.59 -8.80 8.32
N ILE A 64 -14.03 -10.04 8.03
CA ILE A 64 -13.14 -11.19 7.84
C ILE A 64 -13.31 -11.69 6.41
N SER A 65 -12.20 -11.91 5.73
CA SER A 65 -12.14 -12.55 4.41
C SER A 65 -11.24 -13.77 4.48
N ILE A 66 -11.74 -14.93 4.02
CA ILE A 66 -10.96 -16.16 3.90
C ILE A 66 -10.87 -16.53 2.43
N ILE A 67 -9.66 -16.60 1.90
CA ILE A 67 -9.38 -16.93 0.50
C ILE A 67 -8.59 -18.22 0.46
N ASN A 68 -9.12 -19.22 -0.26
CA ASN A 68 -8.43 -20.47 -0.51
C ASN A 68 -7.72 -20.35 -1.86
N LEU A 69 -6.40 -20.15 -1.84
CA LEU A 69 -5.58 -20.15 -3.05
C LEU A 69 -5.12 -21.57 -3.37
N ALA A 70 -5.15 -21.92 -4.65
CA ALA A 70 -4.48 -23.12 -5.15
C ALA A 70 -2.99 -23.04 -4.84
N ASP A 71 -2.37 -24.15 -4.41
CA ASP A 71 -0.95 -24.16 -4.02
C ASP A 71 0.01 -23.82 -5.17
N GLU A 72 -0.40 -24.07 -6.42
CA GLU A 72 0.34 -23.69 -7.64
C GLU A 72 0.37 -22.17 -7.90
N LEU A 73 -0.49 -21.40 -7.22
CA LEU A 73 -0.50 -19.95 -7.23
C LEU A 73 0.31 -19.41 -6.05
N SER A 74 1.53 -19.91 -5.82
CA SER A 74 2.50 -19.27 -4.92
C SER A 74 2.87 -17.89 -5.50
N VAL A 75 1.95 -16.94 -5.38
CA VAL A 75 2.14 -15.61 -5.92
C VAL A 75 3.15 -14.90 -5.04
N ASP A 76 4.14 -14.24 -5.65
CA ASP A 76 5.17 -13.48 -4.95
C ASP A 76 4.52 -12.39 -4.10
N LEU A 77 4.43 -12.66 -2.80
CA LEU A 77 3.92 -11.73 -1.81
C LEU A 77 4.93 -10.59 -1.71
N ILE A 78 4.53 -9.37 -2.09
CA ILE A 78 5.45 -8.22 -2.07
C ILE A 78 5.41 -7.52 -0.72
N HIS A 79 4.20 -7.29 -0.23
CA HIS A 79 4.01 -6.55 1.01
C HIS A 79 2.73 -6.96 1.71
N GLN A 80 2.78 -6.95 3.04
CA GLN A 80 1.66 -7.21 3.93
C GLN A 80 1.65 -6.21 5.10
N TYR A 81 0.49 -5.61 5.37
CA TYR A 81 0.29 -4.68 6.48
C TYR A 81 -0.03 -5.40 7.78
N GLY A 82 1.00 -6.00 8.40
CA GLY A 82 0.86 -6.74 9.64
C GLY A 82 0.03 -8.02 9.49
N GLU A 83 -0.14 -8.74 10.58
CA GLU A 83 -0.81 -10.03 10.56
C GLU A 83 -2.30 -9.89 10.24
N ASN A 84 -2.76 -10.77 9.34
CA ASN A 84 -4.07 -10.74 8.68
C ASN A 84 -4.40 -9.40 8.01
N GLY A 85 -3.42 -8.53 7.73
CA GLY A 85 -3.68 -7.27 7.07
C GLY A 85 -3.85 -7.38 5.56
N PHE A 86 -4.11 -6.22 4.94
CA PHE A 86 -4.06 -6.11 3.49
C PHE A 86 -2.68 -6.56 2.98
N ARG A 87 -2.67 -7.36 1.92
CA ARG A 87 -1.45 -7.77 1.23
C ARG A 87 -1.67 -7.76 -0.27
N PHE A 88 -0.60 -7.49 -0.99
CA PHE A 88 -0.62 -7.50 -2.45
C PHE A 88 0.59 -8.23 -3.01
N TYR A 89 0.40 -8.67 -4.24
CA TYR A 89 1.28 -9.58 -4.94
C TYR A 89 1.72 -8.97 -6.25
N ARG A 90 2.95 -9.30 -6.65
CA ARG A 90 3.63 -8.76 -7.83
C ARG A 90 3.76 -7.22 -7.82
N LEU A 91 4.66 -6.73 -8.64
CA LEU A 91 4.84 -5.30 -8.90
C LEU A 91 4.79 -5.06 -10.42
N PRO A 92 4.15 -3.98 -10.89
CA PRO A 92 4.35 -3.52 -12.24
C PRO A 92 5.77 -2.96 -12.38
N TYR A 93 6.46 -3.35 -13.45
CA TYR A 93 7.80 -2.87 -13.71
C TYR A 93 7.76 -1.50 -14.41
N PRO A 94 8.45 -0.46 -13.90
CA PRO A 94 8.60 0.82 -14.59
C PRO A 94 9.45 0.64 -15.85
N GLN A 95 8.84 0.84 -17.03
CA GLN A 95 9.55 0.76 -18.30
C GLN A 95 10.15 2.13 -18.66
N GLU A 96 11.40 2.13 -19.13
CA GLU A 96 12.01 3.33 -19.67
C GLU A 96 11.32 3.79 -20.94
N LYS A 97 11.20 5.12 -21.11
CA LYS A 97 10.68 5.78 -22.32
C LYS A 97 9.25 5.38 -22.70
N SER A 98 8.50 4.78 -21.78
CA SER A 98 7.07 4.49 -21.95
C SER A 98 6.28 4.86 -20.70
N VAL A 99 4.97 5.02 -20.86
CA VAL A 99 4.05 5.29 -19.75
C VAL A 99 3.38 3.98 -19.35
N VAL A 100 3.59 3.55 -18.11
CA VAL A 100 2.95 2.35 -17.56
C VAL A 100 1.66 2.73 -16.83
N GLY A 101 0.52 2.28 -17.34
CA GLY A 101 -0.78 2.51 -16.73
C GLY A 101 -1.10 1.49 -15.64
N ILE A 102 -1.51 1.97 -14.45
CA ILE A 102 -2.00 1.11 -13.35
C ILE A 102 -3.51 1.34 -13.19
N ILE A 103 -4.32 0.35 -13.58
CA ILE A 103 -5.79 0.41 -13.53
C ILE A 103 -6.31 -0.61 -12.53
N GLY A 104 -7.28 -0.20 -11.71
CA GLY A 104 -7.95 -1.08 -10.77
C GLY A 104 -8.91 -0.30 -9.87
N GLN A 105 -9.77 -1.01 -9.15
CA GLN A 105 -10.65 -0.41 -8.14
C GLN A 105 -9.85 0.15 -6.95
N ASN A 106 -10.48 1.00 -6.15
CA ASN A 106 -9.88 1.50 -4.91
C ASN A 106 -9.70 0.36 -3.91
N GLY A 107 -8.64 0.41 -3.11
CA GLY A 107 -8.31 -0.65 -2.15
C GLY A 107 -7.51 -1.83 -2.72
N LEU A 108 -7.17 -1.85 -4.01
CA LEU A 108 -6.32 -2.90 -4.63
C LEU A 108 -4.81 -2.68 -4.45
N GLY A 109 -4.38 -1.73 -3.60
CA GLY A 109 -2.97 -1.49 -3.33
C GLY A 109 -2.23 -0.59 -4.33
N LYS A 110 -2.92 0.06 -5.28
CA LYS A 110 -2.30 0.99 -6.26
C LYS A 110 -1.37 2.02 -5.60
N SER A 111 -1.86 2.70 -4.56
CA SER A 111 -1.06 3.71 -3.84
C SER A 111 0.09 3.07 -3.04
N SER A 112 -0.07 1.84 -2.55
CA SER A 112 1.01 1.09 -1.87
C SER A 112 2.12 0.67 -2.85
N ILE A 113 1.74 0.25 -4.06
CA ILE A 113 2.68 -0.06 -5.15
C ILE A 113 3.52 1.17 -5.49
N LEU A 114 2.88 2.34 -5.66
CA LEU A 114 3.59 3.59 -5.94
C LEU A 114 4.55 3.97 -4.82
N LYS A 115 4.15 3.78 -3.55
CA LYS A 115 5.06 3.99 -2.40
C LYS A 115 6.28 3.10 -2.45
N ILE A 116 6.11 1.83 -2.83
CA ILE A 116 7.24 0.90 -2.98
C ILE A 116 8.18 1.35 -4.10
N LEU A 117 7.64 1.64 -5.27
CA LEU A 117 8.43 2.10 -6.41
C LEU A 117 9.10 3.47 -6.13
N SER A 118 8.48 4.32 -5.30
CA SER A 118 9.07 5.60 -4.91
C SER A 118 10.18 5.50 -3.86
N GLY A 119 10.35 4.33 -3.22
CA GLY A 119 11.27 4.17 -2.09
C GLY A 119 10.72 4.68 -0.74
N GLU A 120 9.55 5.31 -0.68
CA GLU A 120 8.87 5.69 0.57
C GLU A 120 8.55 4.47 1.46
N MET A 121 8.45 3.28 0.86
CA MET A 121 8.16 2.03 1.53
C MET A 121 9.01 0.93 0.91
N LYS A 122 9.54 0.00 1.71
CA LYS A 122 10.19 -1.20 1.20
C LYS A 122 9.22 -2.39 1.16
N PRO A 123 9.39 -3.33 0.20
CA PRO A 123 8.76 -4.64 0.29
C PRO A 123 9.10 -5.31 1.63
N ASN A 124 8.19 -6.13 2.15
CA ASN A 124 8.40 -6.82 3.42
C ASN A 124 8.12 -8.32 3.35
N PHE A 125 7.60 -8.80 2.23
CA PHE A 125 7.33 -10.22 1.95
C PHE A 125 6.54 -10.95 3.07
N GLY A 126 5.77 -10.21 3.89
CA GLY A 126 5.02 -10.77 5.02
C GLY A 126 5.75 -10.80 6.38
N GLY A 127 7.08 -10.72 6.41
CA GLY A 127 7.89 -10.91 7.61
C GLY A 127 8.79 -9.74 8.02
N GLY A 128 8.85 -8.69 7.20
CA GLY A 128 9.90 -7.66 7.30
C GLY A 128 11.10 -8.05 6.44
N ALA A 129 11.63 -7.09 5.70
CA ALA A 129 12.82 -7.28 4.87
C ALA A 129 13.73 -6.05 5.02
N ASP A 130 15.04 -6.26 5.02
CA ASP A 130 16.02 -5.20 4.79
C ASP A 130 16.28 -5.04 3.28
N HIS A 131 17.19 -4.14 2.92
CA HIS A 131 17.49 -3.88 1.51
C HIS A 131 18.11 -5.13 0.85
N ASP A 132 19.00 -5.83 1.54
CA ASP A 132 19.68 -7.01 1.03
C ASP A 132 18.68 -8.14 0.75
N ALA A 133 17.74 -8.40 1.66
CA ALA A 133 16.67 -9.39 1.44
C ALA A 133 15.76 -9.01 0.25
N VAL A 134 15.52 -7.72 0.03
CA VAL A 134 14.77 -7.25 -1.15
C VAL A 134 15.54 -7.53 -2.44
N LEU A 135 16.83 -7.23 -2.47
CA LEU A 135 17.68 -7.52 -3.63
C LEU A 135 17.80 -9.02 -3.89
N GLU A 136 17.98 -9.84 -2.85
CA GLU A 136 18.02 -11.30 -2.98
C GLU A 136 16.71 -11.85 -3.57
N HIS A 137 15.56 -11.39 -3.07
CA HIS A 137 14.25 -11.81 -3.58
C HIS A 137 14.07 -11.50 -5.07
N PHE A 138 14.57 -10.36 -5.54
CA PHE A 138 14.47 -9.95 -6.94
C PHE A 138 15.67 -10.37 -7.79
N SER A 139 16.59 -11.19 -7.27
CA SER A 139 17.77 -11.66 -7.98
C SER A 139 17.39 -12.35 -9.30
N GLY A 140 18.11 -12.00 -10.37
CA GLY A 140 17.83 -12.50 -11.72
C GLY A 140 16.61 -11.87 -12.40
N THR A 141 15.98 -10.85 -11.80
CA THR A 141 14.89 -10.07 -12.42
C THR A 141 15.32 -8.63 -12.70
N GLN A 142 14.56 -7.92 -13.54
CA GLN A 142 14.79 -6.49 -13.82
C GLN A 142 14.60 -5.60 -12.58
N PHE A 143 13.90 -6.09 -11.55
CA PHE A 143 13.73 -5.36 -10.30
C PHE A 143 15.02 -5.29 -9.47
N TYR A 144 15.96 -6.23 -9.66
CA TYR A 144 17.25 -6.18 -8.96
C TYR A 144 17.97 -4.86 -9.24
N ASP A 145 18.16 -4.53 -10.52
CA ASP A 145 18.85 -3.31 -10.93
C ASP A 145 18.08 -2.05 -10.51
N TYR A 146 16.75 -2.09 -10.59
CA TYR A 146 15.89 -0.98 -10.18
C TYR A 146 16.02 -0.67 -8.69
N PHE A 147 15.87 -1.68 -7.83
CA PHE A 147 15.96 -1.48 -6.38
C PHE A 147 17.40 -1.17 -5.95
N THR A 148 18.41 -1.71 -6.62
CA THR A 148 19.81 -1.34 -6.37
C THR A 148 20.02 0.15 -6.61
N GLN A 149 19.62 0.67 -7.78
CA GLN A 149 19.75 2.09 -8.08
C GLN A 149 18.92 2.97 -7.14
N LEU A 150 17.72 2.52 -6.75
CA LEU A 150 16.85 3.24 -5.82
C LEU A 150 17.47 3.32 -4.41
N PHE A 151 18.01 2.21 -3.89
CA PHE A 151 18.61 2.15 -2.56
C PHE A 151 19.97 2.84 -2.48
N ASP A 152 20.75 2.80 -3.56
CA ASP A 152 22.02 3.53 -3.67
C ASP A 152 21.81 5.04 -3.88
N GLY A 153 20.57 5.48 -4.12
CA GLY A 153 20.23 6.88 -4.38
C GLY A 153 20.58 7.38 -5.78
N ASN A 154 21.02 6.48 -6.67
CA ASN A 154 21.32 6.78 -8.08
C ASN A 154 20.03 7.02 -8.89
N LEU A 155 18.91 6.45 -8.45
CA LEU A 155 17.58 6.68 -9.01
C LEU A 155 16.69 7.34 -7.96
N ARG A 156 16.15 8.52 -8.29
CA ARG A 156 15.14 9.20 -7.47
C ARG A 156 13.80 9.18 -8.18
N ALA A 157 12.85 8.45 -7.61
CA ALA A 157 11.48 8.48 -8.07
C ALA A 157 10.73 9.67 -7.43
N VAL A 158 10.00 10.43 -8.25
CA VAL A 158 9.14 11.53 -7.79
C VAL A 158 7.69 11.05 -7.79
N TYR A 159 7.02 11.16 -6.66
CA TYR A 159 5.63 10.75 -6.48
C TYR A 159 4.75 11.97 -6.22
N LYS A 160 3.67 12.14 -7.00
CA LYS A 160 2.62 13.13 -6.73
C LYS A 160 1.63 12.53 -5.72
N PRO A 161 1.53 13.04 -4.49
CA PRO A 161 0.62 12.50 -3.48
C PRO A 161 -0.84 12.56 -3.95
N GLN A 162 -1.61 11.55 -3.59
CA GLN A 162 -3.04 11.48 -3.91
C GLN A 162 -3.86 12.61 -3.26
N TYR A 163 -3.48 13.06 -2.06
CA TYR A 163 -4.18 14.10 -1.31
C TYR A 163 -3.45 15.44 -1.45
N VAL A 164 -3.68 16.13 -2.57
CA VAL A 164 -3.07 17.44 -2.86
C VAL A 164 -3.59 18.55 -1.95
N ASP A 165 -4.82 18.43 -1.43
CA ASP A 165 -5.48 19.41 -0.55
C ASP A 165 -4.73 19.66 0.78
N ALA A 166 -3.86 18.73 1.16
CA ALA A 166 -3.05 18.88 2.36
C ALA A 166 -1.79 19.75 2.12
N LEU A 167 -1.37 19.93 0.86
CA LEU A 167 -0.14 20.65 0.51
C LEU A 167 -0.08 22.08 1.05
N PRO A 168 -1.15 22.91 0.97
CA PRO A 168 -1.11 24.27 1.48
C PRO A 168 -0.88 24.38 2.99
N LYS A 169 -1.12 23.29 3.75
CA LYS A 169 -0.90 23.26 5.20
C LYS A 169 0.56 23.03 5.56
N VAL A 170 1.31 22.31 4.72
CA VAL A 170 2.72 21.94 4.95
C VAL A 170 3.69 22.81 4.18
N VAL A 171 3.28 23.35 3.03
CA VAL A 171 4.13 24.16 2.16
C VAL A 171 3.67 25.61 2.21
N LYS A 172 4.60 26.51 2.56
CA LYS A 172 4.38 27.96 2.62
C LYS A 172 5.26 28.67 1.59
N GLY A 173 4.72 29.73 0.99
CA GLY A 173 5.43 30.56 0.01
C GLY A 173 4.61 30.83 -1.25
N SER A 174 5.22 31.57 -2.17
CA SER A 174 4.66 31.78 -3.51
C SER A 174 4.89 30.56 -4.39
N VAL A 175 3.96 30.31 -5.32
CA VAL A 175 4.05 29.21 -6.28
C VAL A 175 5.35 29.31 -7.08
N ARG A 176 5.72 30.50 -7.55
CA ARG A 176 6.99 30.76 -8.25
C ARG A 176 8.20 30.27 -7.46
N SER A 177 8.32 30.68 -6.19
CA SER A 177 9.49 30.32 -5.37
C SER A 177 9.62 28.82 -5.11
N LEU A 178 8.51 28.08 -5.12
CA LEU A 178 8.49 26.64 -4.91
C LEU A 178 8.86 25.89 -6.18
N LEU A 179 8.31 26.31 -7.31
CA LEU A 179 8.62 25.72 -8.60
C LEU A 179 10.09 25.98 -8.99
N GLU A 180 10.61 27.19 -8.73
CA GLU A 180 12.04 27.51 -8.96
C GLU A 180 12.98 26.68 -8.08
N LYS A 181 12.57 26.35 -6.84
CA LYS A 181 13.34 25.46 -5.96
C LYS A 181 13.28 23.99 -6.37
N ALA A 182 12.21 23.58 -7.04
CA ALA A 182 11.97 22.20 -7.44
C ALA A 182 12.46 21.91 -8.88
N ASP A 183 12.72 22.93 -9.69
CA ASP A 183 13.19 22.74 -11.06
C ASP A 183 14.66 22.30 -11.09
N GLU A 184 14.86 21.01 -11.31
CA GLU A 184 16.16 20.40 -11.58
C GLU A 184 16.42 20.24 -13.09
N SER A 185 15.42 20.53 -13.94
CA SER A 185 15.42 20.21 -15.38
C SER A 185 15.64 21.41 -16.30
N GLY A 186 15.51 22.64 -15.78
CA GLY A 186 15.59 23.88 -16.55
C GLY A 186 14.40 24.11 -17.49
N ARG A 187 13.33 23.31 -17.37
CA ARG A 187 12.13 23.36 -18.23
C ARG A 187 10.95 24.06 -17.57
N LEU A 188 11.17 24.80 -16.49
CA LEU A 188 10.09 25.45 -15.75
C LEU A 188 9.22 26.36 -16.63
N SER A 189 9.81 27.19 -17.49
CA SER A 189 9.05 28.10 -18.36
C SER A 189 8.16 27.35 -19.33
N GLU A 190 8.67 26.29 -19.97
CA GLU A 190 7.92 25.44 -20.89
C GLU A 190 6.72 24.79 -20.18
N VAL A 191 6.94 24.21 -19.00
CA VAL A 191 5.89 23.55 -18.21
C VAL A 191 4.83 24.56 -17.73
N VAL A 192 5.23 25.76 -17.31
CA VAL A 192 4.29 26.81 -16.89
C VAL A 192 3.40 27.26 -18.05
N ASP A 193 3.97 27.40 -19.25
CA ASP A 193 3.22 27.82 -20.43
C ASP A 193 2.27 26.72 -20.91
N GLU A 194 2.72 25.46 -20.95
CA GLU A 194 1.88 24.31 -21.32
C GLU A 194 0.71 24.10 -20.36
N LEU A 195 0.94 24.26 -19.04
CA LEU A 195 -0.08 24.11 -18.01
C LEU A 195 -0.87 25.40 -17.73
N GLN A 196 -0.56 26.49 -18.45
CA GLN A 196 -1.20 27.81 -18.31
C GLN A 196 -1.17 28.36 -16.88
N LEU A 197 -0.07 28.13 -16.15
CA LEU A 197 0.08 28.49 -14.73
C LEU A 197 0.54 29.94 -14.49
N GLY A 198 0.69 30.75 -15.54
CA GLY A 198 1.25 32.10 -15.45
C GLY A 198 0.57 33.00 -14.41
N VAL A 199 -0.76 32.92 -14.27
CA VAL A 199 -1.53 33.72 -13.29
C VAL A 199 -1.34 33.19 -11.86
N ALA A 200 -1.08 31.89 -11.69
CA ALA A 200 -0.91 31.25 -10.39
C ALA A 200 0.48 31.48 -9.79
N LEU A 201 1.50 31.75 -10.60
CA LEU A 201 2.90 31.90 -10.17
C LEU A 201 3.10 32.93 -9.05
N ASP A 202 2.41 34.06 -9.15
CA ASP A 202 2.61 35.18 -8.22
C ASP A 202 1.69 35.09 -6.98
N ARG A 203 0.86 34.04 -6.90
CA ARG A 203 -0.03 33.77 -5.75
C ARG A 203 0.66 32.88 -4.71
N ASN A 204 0.15 32.90 -3.48
CA ASN A 204 0.57 31.93 -2.47
C ASN A 204 -0.16 30.60 -2.67
N VAL A 205 0.47 29.51 -2.26
CA VAL A 205 -0.12 28.16 -2.32
C VAL A 205 -1.41 28.04 -1.50
N SER A 206 -1.58 28.85 -0.45
CA SER A 206 -2.83 28.90 0.32
C SER A 206 -4.01 29.50 -0.44
N ASP A 207 -3.73 30.31 -1.46
CA ASP A 207 -4.69 31.19 -2.08
C ASP A 207 -5.14 30.69 -3.45
N ILE A 208 -4.49 29.65 -4.00
CA ILE A 208 -4.80 29.05 -5.30
C ILE A 208 -6.01 28.10 -5.22
N SER A 209 -6.73 27.98 -6.33
CA SER A 209 -7.88 27.07 -6.45
C SER A 209 -7.44 25.61 -6.60
N GLY A 210 -8.35 24.66 -6.37
CA GLY A 210 -8.02 23.22 -6.48
C GLY A 210 -7.63 22.74 -7.88
N GLY A 211 -7.92 23.51 -8.94
CA GLY A 211 -7.43 23.21 -10.29
C GLY A 211 -6.02 23.75 -10.57
N GLU A 212 -5.59 24.76 -9.80
CA GLU A 212 -4.24 25.35 -9.84
C GLU A 212 -3.27 24.60 -8.91
N LEU A 213 -3.78 23.86 -7.92
CA LEU A 213 -3.04 23.08 -6.92
C LEU A 213 -2.60 21.69 -7.44
#